data_AF-A0A1F8FMY4-F1
#
_entry.id   AF-A0A1F8FMY4-F1
#
_cell.length_a   1.000
_cell.length_b   1.000
_cell.length_c   1.000
_cell.angle_alpha   90.00
_cell.angle_beta   90.00
_cell.angle_gamma   90.00
#
_symmetry.space_group_name_H-M   'P 1'
#
loop_
_entity.id
_entity.type
_entity.pdbx_description
1 polymer ?
#
loop_
_entity_poly.entity_id
_entity_poly.type
_entity_poly.pdbx_seq_one_letter_code
_entity_poly.pdbx_strand_id
1 'polypeptide(L)'
;MAFASFVLDGKYYVGSVAVFTRLGKSGYRLVYPAKKLGEKNLNLFYPINQFIGKFIEDAITEKVDELFNESSNENYGQQTQE
;
A
#
# COMPACT_ATOMS: atom_id res chain seq x y z
N MET A 1 6.29 6.55 3.43
CA MET A 1 6.08 5.10 3.26
C MET A 1 4.91 4.71 4.12
N ALA A 2 3.96 3.94 3.59
CA ALA A 2 2.73 3.57 4.30
C ALA A 2 2.45 2.06 4.17
N PHE A 3 1.46 1.58 4.91
CA PHE A 3 0.93 0.23 4.80
C PHE A 3 -0.56 0.29 4.51
N ALA A 4 -1.03 -0.60 3.64
CA ALA A 4 -2.42 -0.77 3.30
C ALA A 4 -2.90 -2.17 3.70
N SER A 5 -4.18 -2.25 4.00
CA SER A 5 -4.93 -3.49 4.19
C SER A 5 -6.25 -3.38 3.47
N PHE A 6 -6.73 -4.48 2.88
CA PHE A 6 -7.99 -4.49 2.15
C PHE A 6 -8.67 -5.86 2.23
N VAL A 7 -9.95 -5.89 1.86
CA VAL A 7 -10.73 -7.12 1.70
C VAL A 7 -10.96 -7.35 0.21
N LEU A 8 -10.48 -8.48 -0.31
CA LEU A 8 -10.68 -8.88 -1.69
C LEU A 8 -11.95 -9.74 -1.79
N ASP A 9 -12.89 -9.30 -2.63
CA ASP A 9 -14.14 -10.02 -2.94
C ASP A 9 -14.98 -10.40 -1.70
N GLY A 10 -14.86 -9.61 -0.63
CA GLY A 10 -15.55 -9.88 0.65
C GLY A 10 -15.09 -11.15 1.37
N LYS A 11 -14.06 -11.84 0.87
CA LYS A 11 -13.69 -13.21 1.29
C LYS A 11 -12.30 -13.31 1.87
N TYR A 12 -11.38 -12.46 1.42
CA TYR A 12 -9.97 -12.53 1.81
C TYR A 12 -9.51 -11.21 2.40
N TYR A 13 -9.09 -11.23 3.66
CA TYR A 13 -8.36 -10.11 4.23
C TYR A 13 -6.89 -10.19 3.83
N VAL A 14 -6.38 -9.11 3.24
CA VAL A 14 -4.97 -8.96 2.87
C VAL A 14 -4.41 -7.80 3.68
N GLY A 15 -3.57 -8.12 4.66
CA GLY A 15 -2.89 -7.13 5.49
C GLY A 15 -1.45 -6.88 5.04
N SER A 16 -0.84 -5.85 5.62
CA SER A 16 0.60 -5.59 5.54
C SER A 16 1.13 -5.43 4.11
N VAL A 17 0.35 -4.84 3.21
CA VAL A 17 0.82 -4.47 1.87
C VAL A 17 1.55 -3.13 1.98
N ALA A 18 2.84 -3.12 1.69
CA ALA A 18 3.62 -1.89 1.76
C ALA A 18 3.39 -1.02 0.51
N VAL A 19 3.21 0.27 0.73
CA VAL A 19 2.98 1.28 -0.30
C VAL A 19 4.18 2.23 -0.35
N PHE A 20 4.87 2.23 -1.48
CA PHE A 20 6.02 3.08 -1.76
C PHE A 20 5.71 4.03 -2.90
N THR A 21 6.20 5.27 -2.84
CA THR A 21 6.24 6.14 -4.02
C THR A 21 7.21 5.57 -5.05
N ARG A 22 6.87 5.67 -6.34
CA ARG A 22 7.81 5.28 -7.40
C ARG A 22 8.93 6.32 -7.50
N LEU A 23 10.17 5.86 -7.61
CA LEU A 23 11.31 6.74 -7.83
C LEU A 23 11.27 7.33 -9.24
N GLY A 24 11.27 8.66 -9.34
CA GLY A 24 11.33 9.40 -10.62
C GLY A 24 10.06 9.31 -11.48
N LYS A 25 8.95 8.76 -10.97
CA LYS A 25 7.66 8.66 -11.65
C LYS A 25 6.52 8.91 -10.67
N SER A 26 5.35 9.32 -11.18
CA SER A 26 4.14 9.41 -10.37
C SER A 26 3.58 8.04 -10.00
N GLY A 27 2.77 8.02 -8.94
CA GLY A 27 2.07 6.84 -8.45
C GLY A 27 2.88 5.99 -7.48
N TYR A 28 2.28 4.87 -7.10
CA TYR A 28 2.77 4.01 -6.04
C TYR A 28 3.18 2.63 -6.55
N ARG A 29 4.02 1.96 -5.77
CA ARG A 29 4.38 0.55 -5.93
C ARG A 29 3.93 -0.19 -4.69
N LEU A 30 3.20 -1.28 -4.91
CA LEU A 30 2.78 -2.20 -3.88
C LEU A 30 3.82 -3.31 -3.71
N VAL A 31 4.15 -3.61 -2.45
CA VAL A 31 4.94 -4.78 -2.08
C VAL A 31 4.11 -5.63 -1.15
N TYR A 32 3.78 -6.84 -1.60
CA TYR A 32 2.90 -7.75 -0.88
C TYR A 32 3.63 -8.46 0.27
N PRO A 33 2.88 -8.88 1.32
CA PRO A 33 3.47 -9.47 2.50
C PRO A 33 4.22 -10.76 2.18
N ALA A 34 5.42 -10.87 2.72
CA ALA A 34 6.22 -12.08 2.72
C ALA A 34 6.69 -12.38 4.15
N LYS A 35 6.77 -13.67 4.49
CA LYS A 35 7.26 -14.15 5.79
C LYS A 35 8.57 -14.88 5.60
N LYS A 36 9.59 -14.47 6.35
CA LYS A 36 10.85 -15.22 6.43
C LYS A 36 10.64 -16.47 7.28
N LEU A 37 10.99 -17.63 6.74
CA LEU A 37 10.97 -18.94 7.41
C LEU A 37 12.34 -19.60 7.25
N GLY A 38 13.16 -19.49 8.30
CA GLY A 38 14.58 -19.85 8.24
C GLY A 38 15.31 -18.99 7.20
N GLU A 39 15.95 -19.65 6.23
CA GLU A 39 16.65 -19.03 5.10
C GLU A 39 15.71 -18.59 3.96
N LYS A 40 14.45 -19.02 3.94
CA LYS A 40 13.53 -18.79 2.82
C LYS A 40 12.59 -17.63 3.08
N ASN A 41 12.24 -16.88 2.03
CA ASN A 41 11.16 -15.90 2.06
C ASN A 41 9.94 -16.50 1.36
N LEU A 42 8.85 -16.67 2.10
CA LEU A 42 7.58 -17.16 1.58
C LEU A 42 6.65 -15.97 1.29
N ASN A 43 6.25 -15.81 0.03
CA ASN A 43 5.23 -14.83 -0.32
C ASN A 43 3.88 -15.31 0.21
N LEU A 44 3.23 -14.50 1.04
CA LEU A 44 1.95 -14.86 1.67
C LEU A 44 0.77 -14.53 0.76
N PHE A 45 0.91 -13.49 -0.06
CA PHE A 45 -0.11 -13.07 -1.01
C PHE A 45 0.58 -12.39 -2.20
N TYR A 46 0.03 -12.57 -3.40
CA TYR A 46 0.38 -11.80 -4.58
C TYR A 46 -0.68 -12.00 -5.67
N PRO A 47 -0.97 -10.98 -6.50
CA PRO A 47 -1.85 -11.14 -7.65
C PRO A 47 -1.22 -12.11 -8.66
N ILE A 48 -2.01 -13.08 -9.12
CA ILE A 48 -1.54 -14.10 -10.08
C ILE A 48 -1.40 -13.52 -11.50
N ASN A 49 -2.24 -12.54 -11.85
CA ASN A 49 -2.25 -11.92 -13.17
C ASN A 49 -2.21 -10.39 -13.08
N GLN A 50 -1.84 -9.77 -14.19
CA GLN A 50 -1.71 -8.33 -14.31
C GLN A 50 -3.03 -7.59 -14.09
N PHE A 51 -4.16 -8.18 -14.51
CA PHE A 51 -5.48 -7.56 -14.36
C PHE A 51 -5.82 -7.30 -12.88
N ILE A 52 -5.73 -8.34 -12.03
CA ILE A 52 -5.98 -8.19 -10.59
C ILE A 52 -4.91 -7.33 -9.94
N GLY A 53 -3.64 -7.47 -10.35
CA GLY A 53 -2.56 -6.64 -9.82
C GLY A 53 -2.79 -5.14 -10.05
N LYS A 54 -3.22 -4.78 -11.26
CA LYS A 54 -3.55 -3.40 -11.62
C LYS A 54 -4.82 -2.92 -10.91
N PHE A 55 -5.85 -3.76 -10.82
CA PHE A 55 -7.09 -3.43 -10.11
C PHE A 55 -6.81 -3.06 -8.64
N ILE A 56 -5.96 -3.83 -7.95
CA ILE A 56 -5.56 -3.54 -6.57
C ILE A 56 -4.68 -2.27 -6.49
N GLU A 57 -3.74 -2.10 -7.43
CA GLU A 57 -2.88 -0.91 -7.49
C GLU A 57 -3.70 0.38 -7.65
N ASP A 58 -4.65 0.38 -8.58
CA ASP A 58 -5.50 1.54 -8.88
C ASP A 58 -6.38 1.88 -7.66
N ALA A 59 -7.03 0.89 -7.04
CA ALA A 59 -7.89 1.10 -5.86
C ALA A 59 -7.12 1.63 -4.65
N ILE A 60 -5.90 1.11 -4.40
CA ILE A 60 -5.06 1.62 -3.31
C ILE A 60 -4.54 3.01 -3.63
N THR A 61 -4.14 3.26 -4.88
CA THR A 61 -3.67 4.58 -5.33
C THR A 61 -4.75 5.64 -5.13
N GLU A 62 -5.99 5.36 -5.56
CA GLU A 62 -7.12 6.25 -5.36
C GLU A 62 -7.33 6.58 -3.88
N LYS A 63 -7.32 5.56 -3.00
CA LYS A 63 -7.52 5.79 -1.57
C LYS A 63 -6.37 6.57 -0.94
N VAL A 64 -5.14 6.31 -1.38
CA VAL A 64 -3.95 7.03 -0.92
C VAL A 64 -4.04 8.48 -1.34
N ASP A 65 -4.36 8.76 -2.60
CA ASP A 65 -4.49 10.12 -3.11
C ASP A 65 -5.64 10.88 -2.42
N GLU A 66 -6.78 10.24 -2.16
CA GLU A 66 -7.87 10.80 -1.34
C GLU A 66 -7.35 11.26 0.03
N LEU A 67 -6.68 10.37 0.78
CA LEU A 67 -6.17 10.68 2.12
C LEU A 67 -5.12 11.81 2.10
N PHE A 68 -4.23 11.83 1.11
CA PHE A 68 -3.19 12.86 0.99
C PHE A 68 -3.73 14.21 0.48
N ASN A 69 -4.77 14.19 -0.36
CA ASN A 69 -5.44 15.41 -0.81
C ASN A 69 -6.33 16.01 0.29
N GLU A 70 -7.01 15.19 1.09
CA GLU A 70 -7.78 15.65 2.26
C GLU A 70 -6.88 16.20 3.36
N SER A 71 -5.72 15.58 3.62
CA SER A 71 -4.75 16.09 4.60
C SER A 71 -4.03 17.38 4.16
N SER A 72 -4.20 17.83 2.92
CA SER A 72 -3.80 19.18 2.49
C SER A 72 -4.68 20.29 3.11
N ASN A 73 -5.86 19.94 3.62
CA ASN A 73 -6.80 20.89 4.24
C ASN A 73 -6.76 20.88 5.79
N GLU A 74 -6.00 19.98 6.41
CA GLU A 74 -5.91 19.88 7.87
C GLU A 74 -4.45 20.03 8.33
N ASN A 75 -4.11 21.25 8.74
CA ASN A 75 -2.84 21.60 9.38
C ASN A 75 -2.53 20.68 10.58
N TYR A 76 -1.73 19.64 10.38
CA TYR A 76 -1.06 18.97 11.49
C TYR A 76 0.08 19.86 11.97
N GLY A 77 -0.14 20.46 13.14
CA GLY A 77 0.77 21.39 13.80
C GLY A 77 2.19 20.84 13.91
N GLN A 78 3.14 21.65 13.50
CA GLN A 78 4.55 21.48 13.81
C GLN A 78 4.72 21.51 15.32
N GLN A 79 5.01 20.35 15.93
CA GLN A 79 5.65 20.35 17.24
C GLN A 79 7.16 20.39 17.03
N THR A 80 7.68 21.59 17.18
CA THR A 80 9.08 21.91 17.47
C THR A 80 9.58 20.99 18.59
N GLN A 81 10.74 20.37 18.41
CA GLN A 81 11.55 19.91 19.55
C GLN A 81 12.83 20.73 19.56
N GLU A 82 13.06 21.31 20.74
CA GLU A 82 14.13 22.22 21.16
C GLU A 82 15.53 21.58 21.12
#